data_AF-A0A6A6E5F9-F1
#
_entry.id   AF-A0A6A6E5F9-F1
#
_cell.length_a   1.000
_cell.length_b   1.000
_cell.length_c   1.000
_cell.angle_alpha   90.00
_cell.angle_beta   90.00
_cell.angle_gamma   90.00
#
_symmetry.space_group_name_H-M   'P 1'
#
loop_
_entity.id
_entity.type
_entity.pdbx_description
1 polymer ?
#
loop_
_entity_poly.entity_id
_entity_poly.type
_entity_poly.pdbx_seq_one_letter_code
_entity_poly.pdbx_strand_id
1 'polypeptide(L)'
;RLLQKTEHTIVYGPDLKKKHMIHLELLCCYSTKMSEVFAQAEPQRQCFTWAKALRSTFKALLPPATREKTVLLQAAPLIIDCCKRYPLPEYRPGIQERLTEPKKNAAETVRIRLRHLNKHTVRMFTEYLYAKLCRIKRTRKNKARADRVRATAHDRIVLPGFGSISITSLIYWMYEGKLHFDNSGRLCQLLGLADELGIEDLADTCMSKLSTAAIDAIQRSNTEGHCLHRLLETPQADASSMSGSSASRKTVVKAIFYYVFSDKKTPLLLQRLAVDAIASS
;
A
#
# COMPACT_ATOMS: atom_id res chain seq x y z
N ARG A 1 5.47 -10.89 24.23
CA ARG A 1 5.56 -9.45 23.84
C ARG A 1 4.34 -9.12 22.97
N LEU A 2 3.50 -8.16 23.37
CA LEU A 2 2.29 -7.75 22.64
C LEU A 2 2.65 -6.88 21.41
N LEU A 3 3.14 -7.50 20.32
CA LEU A 3 3.51 -6.83 19.05
C LEU A 3 2.30 -6.60 18.11
N GLN A 4 1.10 -6.36 18.66
CA GLN A 4 -0.15 -6.41 17.90
C GLN A 4 -1.11 -5.28 18.29
N LYS A 5 -0.65 -4.03 18.22
CA LYS A 5 -1.49 -2.87 18.61
C LYS A 5 -2.05 -2.12 17.41
N THR A 6 -1.30 -2.08 16.31
CA THR A 6 -1.65 -1.21 15.19
C THR A 6 -1.87 -2.03 13.93
N GLU A 7 -3.12 -2.05 13.46
CA GLU A 7 -3.48 -2.72 12.22
C GLU A 7 -3.36 -1.80 11.00
N HIS A 8 -2.72 -2.31 9.95
CA HIS A 8 -2.60 -1.65 8.65
C HIS A 8 -3.23 -2.49 7.57
N THR A 9 -3.86 -1.83 6.59
CA THR A 9 -4.46 -2.53 5.45
C THR A 9 -3.47 -2.58 4.29
N ILE A 10 -3.00 -3.77 3.92
CA ILE A 10 -2.39 -4.01 2.61
C ILE A 10 -3.49 -3.98 1.56
N VAL A 11 -3.33 -3.14 0.53
CA VAL A 11 -4.20 -3.05 -0.63
C VAL A 11 -3.40 -3.48 -1.86
N TYR A 12 -3.89 -4.48 -2.59
CA TYR A 12 -3.13 -5.14 -3.66
C TYR A 12 -4.00 -5.55 -4.84
N GLY A 13 -3.35 -6.06 -5.90
CA GLY A 13 -3.97 -6.43 -7.17
C GLY A 13 -4.03 -5.27 -8.18
N PRO A 14 -4.41 -5.56 -9.44
CA PRO A 14 -4.38 -4.59 -10.53
C PRO A 14 -5.33 -3.40 -10.31
N ASP A 15 -6.45 -3.62 -9.62
CA ASP A 15 -7.46 -2.59 -9.35
C ASP A 15 -7.44 -2.07 -7.90
N LEU A 16 -6.49 -2.54 -7.09
CA LEU A 16 -6.34 -2.20 -5.67
C LEU A 16 -7.66 -2.37 -4.88
N LYS A 17 -8.47 -3.38 -5.23
CA LYS A 17 -9.70 -3.71 -4.50
C LYS A 17 -9.49 -4.76 -3.41
N LYS A 18 -8.52 -5.65 -3.58
CA LYS A 18 -8.21 -6.69 -2.59
C LYS A 18 -7.50 -6.10 -1.39
N LYS A 19 -7.79 -6.64 -0.20
CA LYS A 19 -7.30 -6.13 1.07
C LYS A 19 -6.86 -7.26 1.98
N HIS A 20 -5.86 -7.00 2.79
CA HIS A 20 -5.46 -7.86 3.90
C HIS A 20 -5.02 -6.99 5.07
N MET A 21 -5.29 -7.40 6.31
CA MET A 21 -4.87 -6.66 7.50
C MET A 21 -3.59 -7.27 8.06
N ILE A 22 -2.66 -6.42 8.50
CA ILE A 22 -1.40 -6.84 9.13
C ILE A 22 -1.11 -5.98 10.35
N HIS A 23 -0.34 -6.50 11.28
CA HIS A 23 0.21 -5.71 12.38
C HIS A 23 1.45 -4.95 11.91
N LEU A 24 1.45 -3.63 12.14
CA LEU A 24 2.54 -2.75 11.75
C LEU A 24 3.86 -3.18 12.37
N GLU A 25 3.82 -3.50 13.66
CA GLU A 25 4.99 -3.80 14.44
C GLU A 25 5.71 -5.02 13.86
N LEU A 26 4.94 -6.02 13.41
CA LEU A 26 5.49 -7.20 12.75
C LEU A 26 6.16 -6.86 11.43
N LEU A 27 5.55 -6.01 10.59
CA LEU A 27 6.16 -5.62 9.32
C LEU A 27 7.45 -4.81 9.52
N CYS A 28 7.44 -3.86 10.46
CA CYS A 28 8.61 -3.05 10.75
C CYS A 28 9.75 -3.85 11.40
N CYS A 29 9.46 -4.95 12.10
CA CYS A 29 10.49 -5.86 12.60
C CYS A 29 11.29 -6.53 11.48
N TYR A 30 10.63 -6.84 10.35
CA TYR A 30 11.27 -7.51 9.22
C TYR A 30 11.73 -6.56 8.10
N SER A 31 11.38 -5.28 8.18
CA SER A 31 11.67 -4.32 7.11
C SER A 31 12.04 -2.94 7.63
N THR A 32 13.34 -2.63 7.55
CA THR A 32 13.88 -1.29 7.80
C THR A 32 13.28 -0.26 6.85
N LYS A 33 13.16 -0.60 5.56
CA LYS A 33 12.54 0.25 4.54
C LYS A 33 11.11 0.63 4.89
N MET A 34 10.28 -0.33 5.34
CA MET A 34 8.93 -0.01 5.79
C MET A 34 8.94 0.87 7.05
N SER A 35 9.80 0.55 8.02
CA SER A 35 9.96 1.36 9.25
C SER A 35 10.22 2.83 8.93
N GLU A 36 11.15 3.12 8.02
CA GLU A 36 11.47 4.48 7.56
C GLU A 36 10.27 5.15 6.86
N VAL A 37 9.59 4.43 5.97
CA VAL A 37 8.39 4.94 5.28
C VAL A 37 7.30 5.30 6.28
N PHE A 38 7.12 4.50 7.33
CA PHE A 38 6.16 4.79 8.41
C PHE A 38 6.57 6.01 9.24
N ALA A 39 7.85 6.14 9.59
CA ALA A 39 8.37 7.30 10.29
C ALA A 39 8.16 8.59 9.46
N GLN A 40 8.43 8.56 8.15
CA GLN A 40 8.19 9.67 7.24
C GLN A 40 6.70 10.02 7.08
N ALA A 41 5.82 9.02 7.17
CA ALA A 41 4.38 9.20 7.02
C ALA A 41 3.69 9.77 8.28
N GLU A 42 4.33 9.67 9.46
CA GLU A 42 3.71 10.00 10.74
C GLU A 42 3.21 11.45 10.87
N PRO A 43 3.96 12.49 10.44
CA PRO A 43 3.45 13.87 10.47
C PRO A 43 2.18 14.04 9.63
N GLN A 44 2.11 13.38 8.46
CA GLN A 44 0.93 13.42 7.61
C GLN A 44 -0.25 12.65 8.22
N ARG A 45 0.02 11.53 8.89
CA ARG A 45 -0.99 10.76 9.62
C ARG A 45 -1.65 11.62 10.69
N GLN A 46 -0.89 12.38 11.49
CA GLN A 46 -1.42 13.29 12.49
C GLN A 46 -2.35 14.35 11.88
N CYS A 47 -1.92 14.98 10.79
CA CYS A 47 -2.75 15.91 10.03
C CYS A 47 -4.04 15.27 9.52
N PHE A 48 -4.00 14.02 9.06
CA PHE A 48 -5.18 13.29 8.59
C PHE A 48 -6.12 12.87 9.70
N THR A 49 -5.59 12.46 10.85
CA THR A 49 -6.37 12.17 12.05
C THR A 49 -7.15 13.40 12.48
N TRP A 50 -6.49 14.56 12.54
CA TRP A 50 -7.18 15.81 12.85
C TRP A 50 -8.21 16.20 11.78
N ALA A 51 -7.86 16.13 10.49
CA ALA A 51 -8.81 16.41 9.41
C ALA A 51 -10.03 15.46 9.41
N LYS A 52 -9.83 14.19 9.79
CA LYS A 52 -10.90 13.20 9.96
C LYS A 52 -11.81 13.57 11.13
N ALA A 53 -11.24 13.93 12.27
CA ALA A 53 -11.98 14.38 13.44
C ALA A 53 -12.81 15.61 13.10
N LEU A 54 -12.19 16.63 12.50
CA LEU A 54 -12.86 17.87 12.09
C LEU A 54 -14.04 17.60 11.15
N ARG A 55 -13.86 16.76 10.12
CA ARG A 55 -14.97 16.35 9.25
C ARG A 55 -16.07 15.63 10.02
N SER A 56 -15.73 14.77 10.98
CA SER A 56 -16.71 14.06 11.80
C SER A 56 -17.54 15.03 12.63
N THR A 57 -16.89 16.03 13.25
CA THR A 57 -17.56 17.09 14.00
C THR A 57 -18.49 17.90 13.11
N PHE A 58 -18.02 18.34 11.93
CA PHE A 58 -18.88 19.01 10.96
C PHE A 58 -20.08 18.16 10.54
N LYS A 59 -19.89 16.85 10.31
CA LYS A 59 -20.99 15.93 9.97
C LYS A 59 -22.04 15.86 11.08
N ALA A 60 -21.61 15.81 12.34
CA ALA A 60 -22.51 15.73 13.49
C ALA A 60 -23.36 17.01 13.64
N LEU A 61 -22.85 18.16 13.20
CA LEU A 61 -23.59 19.43 13.21
C LEU A 61 -24.64 19.56 12.10
N LEU A 62 -24.67 18.64 11.13
CA LEU A 62 -25.65 18.65 10.05
C LEU A 62 -26.92 17.86 10.42
N PRO A 63 -28.08 18.23 9.87
CA PRO A 63 -29.29 17.44 10.04
C PRO A 63 -29.13 16.01 9.47
N PRO A 64 -29.80 15.01 10.06
CA PRO A 64 -30.74 15.11 11.18
C PRO A 64 -30.08 15.14 12.57
N ALA A 65 -28.74 15.09 12.65
CA ALA A 65 -28.02 14.80 13.88
C ALA A 65 -28.09 15.91 14.95
N THR A 66 -28.32 17.17 14.57
CA THR A 66 -28.36 18.31 15.50
C THR A 66 -29.60 19.19 15.27
N ARG A 67 -30.27 19.59 16.36
CA ARG A 67 -31.37 20.58 16.34
C ARG A 67 -30.84 21.97 16.02
N GLU A 68 -31.59 22.78 15.27
CA GLU A 68 -31.10 24.05 14.70
C GLU A 68 -30.53 25.07 15.72
N LYS A 69 -31.07 25.13 16.94
CA LYS A 69 -30.58 26.07 17.97
C LYS A 69 -29.17 25.74 18.45
N THR A 70 -28.77 24.47 18.47
CA THR A 70 -27.45 24.01 18.94
C THR A 70 -26.35 24.20 17.88
N VAL A 71 -26.73 24.22 16.59
CA VAL A 71 -25.79 24.35 15.47
C VAL A 71 -25.01 25.66 15.54
N LEU A 72 -25.66 26.79 15.86
CA LEU A 72 -24.99 28.09 15.82
C LEU A 72 -23.87 28.22 16.87
N LEU A 73 -24.13 27.75 18.09
CA LEU A 73 -23.17 27.82 19.20
C LEU A 73 -21.93 26.96 18.96
N GLN A 74 -22.09 25.80 18.33
CA GLN A 74 -21.00 24.85 18.10
C GLN A 74 -20.30 25.03 16.75
N ALA A 75 -21.03 25.41 15.69
CA ALA A 75 -20.48 25.51 14.34
C ALA A 75 -19.59 26.75 14.17
N ALA A 76 -19.98 27.90 14.71
CA ALA A 76 -19.22 29.15 14.55
C ALA A 76 -17.75 29.04 15.02
N PRO A 77 -17.44 28.56 16.24
CA PRO A 77 -16.05 28.38 16.68
C PRO A 77 -15.31 27.35 15.82
N LEU A 78 -15.98 26.28 15.38
CA LEU A 78 -15.39 25.23 14.54
C LEU A 78 -15.04 25.74 13.13
N ILE A 79 -15.89 26.59 12.55
CA ILE A 79 -15.65 27.25 11.26
C ILE A 79 -14.41 28.13 11.36
N ILE A 80 -14.34 28.98 12.39
CA ILE A 80 -13.19 29.86 12.63
C ILE A 80 -11.91 29.03 12.78
N ASP A 81 -11.97 27.98 13.59
CA ASP A 81 -10.85 27.09 13.85
C ASP A 81 -10.35 26.40 12.58
N CYS A 82 -11.26 25.80 11.83
CA CYS A 82 -10.98 25.16 10.55
C CYS A 82 -10.28 26.12 9.60
N CYS A 83 -10.71 27.37 9.52
CA CYS A 83 -10.17 28.33 8.56
C CYS A 83 -8.81 28.89 8.97
N LYS A 84 -8.56 29.03 10.27
CA LYS A 84 -7.28 29.52 10.79
C LYS A 84 -6.22 28.44 10.83
N ARG A 85 -6.59 27.23 11.24
CA ARG A 85 -5.61 26.21 11.65
C ARG A 85 -5.64 24.93 10.84
N TYR A 86 -6.40 24.81 9.73
CA TYR A 86 -6.52 23.54 8.99
C TYR A 86 -5.18 22.79 8.83
N PRO A 87 -5.11 21.48 9.17
CA PRO A 87 -3.86 20.71 9.25
C PRO A 87 -3.06 20.62 7.96
N LEU A 88 -3.68 20.86 6.80
CA LEU A 88 -3.07 20.67 5.49
C LEU A 88 -2.94 22.04 4.81
N PRO A 89 -1.75 22.67 4.87
CA PRO A 89 -1.55 24.04 4.40
C PRO A 89 -1.99 24.29 2.97
N GLU A 90 -1.77 23.32 2.07
CA GLU A 90 -2.10 23.45 0.65
C GLU A 90 -3.61 23.56 0.37
N TYR A 91 -4.47 23.18 1.31
CA TYR A 91 -5.92 23.30 1.18
C TYR A 91 -6.51 24.49 1.93
N ARG A 92 -5.71 25.22 2.72
CA ARG A 92 -6.19 26.40 3.47
C ARG A 92 -6.80 27.47 2.56
N PRO A 93 -6.19 27.84 1.41
CA PRO A 93 -6.78 28.86 0.53
C PRO A 93 -8.19 28.46 0.06
N GLY A 94 -8.37 27.21 -0.37
CA GLY A 94 -9.68 26.72 -0.82
C GLY A 94 -10.73 26.57 0.28
N ILE A 95 -10.32 26.51 1.55
CA ILE A 95 -11.22 26.55 2.71
C ILE A 95 -11.62 28.00 3.03
N GLN A 96 -10.69 28.94 2.91
CA GLN A 96 -10.90 30.35 3.19
C GLN A 96 -11.66 31.09 2.07
N GLU A 97 -11.61 30.61 0.84
CA GLU A 97 -12.20 31.19 -0.38
C GLU A 97 -13.63 31.74 -0.21
N ARG A 98 -14.52 31.03 0.50
CA ARG A 98 -15.91 31.48 0.69
C ARG A 98 -16.12 32.46 1.85
N LEU A 99 -15.13 32.62 2.72
CA LEU A 99 -15.21 33.51 3.86
C LEU A 99 -14.60 34.88 3.55
N THR A 100 -13.61 34.89 2.66
CA THR A 100 -13.02 36.09 2.09
C THR A 100 -13.67 36.40 0.76
N GLU A 101 -14.61 37.32 0.74
CA GLU A 101 -14.67 38.22 -0.42
C GLU A 101 -13.29 38.89 -0.57
N PRO A 102 -12.87 39.34 -1.76
CA PRO A 102 -11.53 39.85 -2.04
C PRO A 102 -11.23 41.23 -1.37
N LYS A 103 -11.49 41.38 -0.07
CA LYS A 103 -11.18 42.56 0.74
C LYS A 103 -10.20 42.18 1.86
N LYS A 104 -9.21 43.06 2.05
CA LYS A 104 -7.86 42.82 2.62
C LYS A 104 -7.73 42.24 4.05
N ASN A 105 -8.80 41.99 4.83
CA ASN A 105 -8.69 41.59 6.25
C ASN A 105 -9.53 40.35 6.64
N ALA A 106 -9.20 39.19 6.06
CA ALA A 106 -9.94 37.92 6.18
C ALA A 106 -10.38 37.49 7.60
N ALA A 107 -9.44 37.43 8.56
CA ALA A 107 -9.66 36.69 9.80
C ALA A 107 -10.48 37.46 10.85
N GLU A 108 -10.30 38.78 10.93
CA GLU A 108 -11.07 39.68 11.82
C GLU A 108 -12.51 39.81 11.30
N THR A 109 -12.65 39.95 9.98
CA THR A 109 -13.95 40.05 9.30
C THR A 109 -14.78 38.77 9.46
N VAL A 110 -14.17 37.59 9.47
CA VAL A 110 -14.89 36.31 9.71
C VAL A 110 -15.59 36.29 11.06
N ARG A 111 -14.90 36.68 12.14
CA ARG A 111 -15.48 36.65 13.50
C ARG A 111 -16.64 37.62 13.65
N ILE A 112 -16.47 38.85 13.17
CA ILE A 112 -17.49 39.89 13.23
C ILE A 112 -18.70 39.48 12.37
N ARG A 113 -18.47 39.00 11.14
CA ARG A 113 -19.55 38.49 10.28
C ARG A 113 -20.30 37.34 10.93
N LEU A 114 -19.59 36.34 11.47
CA LEU A 114 -20.24 35.17 12.10
C LEU A 114 -21.15 35.53 13.28
N ARG A 115 -20.90 36.63 14.00
CA ARG A 115 -21.80 37.12 15.07
C ARG A 115 -23.11 37.70 14.53
N HIS A 116 -23.10 38.22 13.31
CA HIS A 116 -24.28 38.82 12.65
C HIS A 116 -24.94 37.88 11.64
N LEU A 117 -24.38 36.70 11.41
CA LEU A 117 -24.92 35.73 10.46
C LEU A 117 -26.17 35.04 11.02
N ASN A 118 -27.23 35.00 10.22
CA ASN A 118 -28.42 34.19 10.49
C ASN A 118 -28.00 32.71 10.64
N LYS A 119 -28.70 31.97 11.51
CA LYS A 119 -28.60 30.51 11.68
C LYS A 119 -28.57 29.77 10.36
N HIS A 120 -29.42 30.20 9.41
CA HIS A 120 -29.45 29.64 8.07
C HIS A 120 -28.09 29.75 7.37
N THR A 121 -27.43 30.90 7.45
CA THR A 121 -26.12 31.12 6.82
C THR A 121 -25.03 30.29 7.49
N VAL A 122 -25.02 30.20 8.82
CA VAL A 122 -24.06 29.34 9.56
C VAL A 122 -24.20 27.87 9.14
N ARG A 123 -25.44 27.40 8.98
CA ARG A 123 -25.72 26.06 8.45
C ARG A 123 -25.19 25.89 7.03
N MET A 124 -25.47 26.81 6.12
CA MET A 124 -24.96 26.79 4.74
C MET A 124 -23.43 26.73 4.68
N PHE A 125 -22.74 27.47 5.57
CA PHE A 125 -21.28 27.40 5.68
C PHE A 125 -20.79 26.05 6.22
N THR A 126 -21.49 25.48 7.20
CA THR A 126 -21.19 24.16 7.78
C THR A 126 -21.31 23.07 6.72
N GLU A 127 -22.40 23.08 5.93
CA GLU A 127 -22.64 22.17 4.80
C GLU A 127 -21.56 22.33 3.72
N TYR A 128 -21.24 23.57 3.35
CA TYR A 128 -20.17 23.87 2.40
C TYR A 128 -18.81 23.33 2.85
N LEU A 129 -18.40 23.62 4.09
CA LEU A 129 -17.12 23.15 4.63
C LEU A 129 -17.08 21.63 4.71
N TYR A 130 -18.16 20.99 5.18
CA TYR A 130 -18.26 19.54 5.19
C TYR A 130 -18.07 18.94 3.79
N ALA A 131 -18.74 19.51 2.78
CA ALA A 131 -18.60 19.08 1.39
C ALA A 131 -17.16 19.30 0.87
N LYS A 132 -16.53 20.44 1.16
CA LYS A 132 -15.13 20.72 0.77
C LYS A 132 -14.16 19.74 1.44
N LEU A 133 -14.31 19.47 2.73
CA LEU A 133 -13.51 18.48 3.47
C LEU A 133 -13.70 17.06 2.92
N CYS A 134 -14.90 16.72 2.47
CA CYS A 134 -15.16 15.46 1.78
C CYS A 134 -14.43 15.38 0.43
N ARG A 135 -14.44 16.46 -0.36
CA ARG A 135 -13.68 16.56 -1.62
C ARG A 135 -12.18 16.40 -1.37
N ILE A 136 -11.63 17.11 -0.38
CA ILE A 136 -10.21 16.99 0.02
C ILE A 136 -9.83 15.54 0.34
N LYS A 137 -10.66 14.83 1.15
CA LYS A 137 -10.44 13.41 1.43
C LYS A 137 -10.42 12.56 0.16
N ARG A 138 -11.35 12.77 -0.77
CA ARG A 138 -11.41 12.00 -2.03
C ARG A 138 -10.16 12.25 -2.88
N THR A 139 -9.79 13.51 -3.07
CA THR A 139 -8.59 13.91 -3.82
C THR A 139 -7.33 13.28 -3.22
N ARG A 140 -7.17 13.33 -1.89
CA ARG A 140 -6.03 12.72 -1.20
C ARG A 140 -6.00 11.20 -1.33
N LYS A 141 -7.15 10.54 -1.14
CA LYS A 141 -7.26 9.09 -1.33
C LYS A 141 -6.84 8.65 -2.74
N ASN A 142 -7.13 9.47 -3.75
CA ASN A 142 -6.70 9.20 -5.12
C ASN A 142 -5.19 9.42 -5.28
N LYS A 143 -4.63 10.52 -4.75
CA LYS A 143 -3.18 10.79 -4.76
C LYS A 143 -2.38 9.73 -3.99
N ALA A 144 -2.94 9.15 -2.94
CA ALA A 144 -2.33 8.10 -2.15
C ALA A 144 -2.14 6.77 -2.90
N ARG A 145 -2.72 6.62 -4.11
CA ARG A 145 -2.45 5.44 -4.95
C ARG A 145 -1.07 5.47 -5.61
N ALA A 146 -0.52 6.67 -5.82
CA ALA A 146 0.75 6.86 -6.53
C ALA A 146 1.93 7.15 -5.59
N ASP A 147 1.66 7.43 -4.32
CA ASP A 147 2.67 7.88 -3.35
C ASP A 147 2.60 6.98 -2.11
N ARG A 148 3.68 6.22 -1.90
CA ARG A 148 3.80 5.23 -0.82
C ARG A 148 3.70 5.88 0.55
N VAL A 149 4.35 7.02 0.77
CA VAL A 149 4.31 7.74 2.06
C VAL A 149 2.90 8.23 2.36
N ARG A 150 2.21 8.80 1.36
CA ARG A 150 0.80 9.21 1.52
C ARG A 150 -0.16 8.05 1.73
N ALA A 151 0.08 6.90 1.09
CA ALA A 151 -0.69 5.68 1.35
C ALA A 151 -0.55 5.26 2.81
N THR A 152 0.68 5.21 3.29
CA THR A 152 1.04 4.82 4.66
C THR A 152 0.44 5.76 5.71
N ALA A 153 0.40 7.06 5.42
CA ALA A 153 -0.27 8.06 6.26
C ALA A 153 -1.80 7.84 6.36
N HIS A 154 -2.40 7.11 5.41
CA HIS A 154 -3.79 6.66 5.44
C HIS A 154 -3.98 5.24 5.97
N ASP A 155 -2.98 4.73 6.69
CA ASP A 155 -2.93 3.38 7.26
C ASP A 155 -3.06 2.28 6.20
N ARG A 156 -2.47 2.51 5.02
CA ARG A 156 -2.52 1.60 3.88
C ARG A 156 -1.15 1.37 3.29
N ILE A 157 -0.89 0.13 2.91
CA ILE A 157 0.28 -0.23 2.10
C ILE A 157 -0.25 -0.61 0.73
N VAL A 158 0.22 0.07 -0.32
CA VAL A 158 -0.29 -0.11 -1.68
C VAL A 158 0.73 -0.92 -2.47
N LEU A 159 0.32 -2.11 -2.92
CA LEU A 159 1.16 -3.07 -3.63
C LEU A 159 0.52 -3.42 -4.99
N PRO A 160 0.66 -2.54 -5.99
CA PRO A 160 0.13 -2.82 -7.32
C PRO A 160 0.91 -3.97 -7.96
N GLY A 161 0.22 -4.83 -8.70
CA GLY A 161 0.85 -5.94 -9.43
C GLY A 161 1.03 -7.24 -8.64
N PHE A 162 0.85 -7.24 -7.32
CA PHE A 162 0.96 -8.46 -6.51
C PHE A 162 -0.38 -9.18 -6.36
N GLY A 163 -0.34 -10.51 -6.49
CA GLY A 163 -1.49 -11.39 -6.36
C GLY A 163 -1.82 -11.73 -4.90
N SER A 164 -3.03 -12.25 -4.67
CA SER A 164 -3.48 -12.68 -3.33
C SER A 164 -2.57 -13.74 -2.72
N ILE A 165 -2.06 -14.65 -3.56
CA ILE A 165 -1.28 -15.79 -3.10
C ILE A 165 0.06 -15.31 -2.53
N SER A 166 0.77 -14.42 -3.22
CA SER A 166 2.04 -13.85 -2.75
C SER A 166 1.85 -13.08 -1.43
N ILE A 167 0.77 -12.30 -1.31
CA ILE A 167 0.44 -11.59 -0.07
C ILE A 167 0.17 -12.59 1.06
N THR A 168 -0.65 -13.62 0.82
CA THR A 168 -0.92 -14.65 1.84
C THR A 168 0.34 -15.39 2.25
N SER A 169 1.21 -15.77 1.31
CA SER A 169 2.50 -16.42 1.62
C SER A 169 3.41 -15.51 2.45
N LEU A 170 3.46 -14.20 2.14
CA LEU A 170 4.19 -13.22 2.94
C LEU A 170 3.64 -13.18 4.37
N ILE A 171 2.31 -13.08 4.54
CA ILE A 171 1.69 -13.02 5.87
C ILE A 171 2.00 -14.30 6.63
N TYR A 172 1.78 -15.45 6.02
CA TYR A 172 2.05 -16.74 6.64
C TYR A 172 3.51 -16.83 7.11
N TRP A 173 4.47 -16.40 6.28
CA TRP A 173 5.88 -16.36 6.64
C TRP A 173 6.15 -15.41 7.81
N MET A 174 5.57 -14.21 7.83
CA MET A 174 5.77 -13.24 8.92
C MET A 174 5.23 -13.74 10.27
N TYR A 175 4.11 -14.47 10.27
CA TYR A 175 3.48 -14.94 11.52
C TYR A 175 4.02 -16.30 11.98
N GLU A 176 4.33 -17.20 11.06
CA GLU A 176 4.74 -18.57 11.40
C GLU A 176 6.22 -18.86 11.17
N GLY A 177 6.96 -17.96 10.51
CA GLY A 177 8.36 -18.14 10.15
C GLY A 177 8.61 -19.20 9.07
N LYS A 178 7.56 -19.80 8.51
CA LYS A 178 7.65 -20.90 7.53
C LYS A 178 7.21 -20.45 6.15
N LEU A 179 8.11 -20.62 5.18
CA LEU A 179 7.84 -20.28 3.79
C LEU A 179 7.12 -21.44 3.06
N HIS A 180 5.87 -21.23 2.67
CA HIS A 180 5.08 -22.19 1.90
C HIS A 180 4.92 -21.72 0.46
N PHE A 181 5.32 -22.56 -0.50
CA PHE A 181 5.18 -22.31 -1.92
C PHE A 181 4.97 -23.61 -2.70
N ASP A 182 3.98 -23.60 -3.60
CA ASP A 182 3.66 -24.77 -4.43
C ASP A 182 4.41 -24.76 -5.78
N ASN A 183 4.89 -23.58 -6.18
CA ASN A 183 5.45 -23.33 -7.50
C ASN A 183 6.56 -22.27 -7.41
N SER A 184 7.67 -22.49 -8.13
CA SER A 184 8.76 -21.54 -8.34
C SER A 184 8.29 -20.18 -8.83
N GLY A 185 7.29 -20.12 -9.72
CA GLY A 185 6.74 -18.86 -10.19
C GLY A 185 6.15 -17.99 -9.07
N ARG A 186 5.52 -18.62 -8.07
CA ARG A 186 5.03 -17.91 -6.88
C ARG A 186 6.18 -17.46 -5.98
N LEU A 187 7.23 -18.27 -5.90
CA LEU A 187 8.44 -17.93 -5.15
C LEU A 187 9.16 -16.72 -5.76
N CYS A 188 9.24 -16.62 -7.09
CA CYS A 188 9.75 -15.42 -7.78
C CYS A 188 8.87 -14.18 -7.50
N GLN A 189 7.53 -14.32 -7.53
CA GLN A 189 6.64 -13.22 -7.17
C GLN A 189 6.80 -12.78 -5.71
N LEU A 190 7.05 -13.73 -4.80
CA LEU A 190 7.30 -13.45 -3.39
C LEU A 190 8.67 -12.79 -3.17
N LEU A 191 9.69 -13.17 -3.94
CA LEU A 191 10.98 -12.48 -3.96
C LEU A 191 10.80 -11.02 -4.37
N GLY A 192 10.13 -10.73 -5.48
CA GLY A 192 9.87 -9.35 -5.90
C GLY A 192 9.03 -8.56 -4.89
N LEU A 193 8.12 -9.23 -4.17
CA LEU A 193 7.36 -8.63 -3.07
C LEU A 193 8.25 -8.30 -1.86
N ALA A 194 9.16 -9.20 -1.50
CA ALA A 194 10.13 -9.00 -0.43
C ALA A 194 11.05 -7.82 -0.75
N ASP A 195 11.55 -7.72 -1.97
CA ASP A 195 12.38 -6.60 -2.44
C ASP A 195 11.61 -5.27 -2.44
N GLU A 196 10.35 -5.28 -2.92
CA GLU A 196 9.52 -4.09 -2.93
C GLU A 196 9.26 -3.57 -1.50
N LEU A 197 9.01 -4.49 -0.56
CA LEU A 197 8.83 -4.15 0.84
C LEU A 197 10.17 -3.82 1.53
N GLY A 198 11.28 -4.37 1.06
CA GLY A 198 12.59 -4.30 1.72
C GLY A 198 12.65 -5.23 2.92
N ILE A 199 12.30 -6.50 2.72
CA ILE A 199 12.41 -7.59 3.70
C ILE A 199 13.57 -8.49 3.24
N GLU A 200 14.78 -8.19 3.71
CA GLU A 200 16.02 -8.82 3.24
C GLU A 200 16.06 -10.32 3.56
N ASP A 201 15.75 -10.72 4.80
CA ASP A 201 15.74 -12.13 5.21
C ASP A 201 14.83 -13.01 4.34
N LEU A 202 13.66 -12.48 3.96
CA LEU A 202 12.72 -13.20 3.10
C LEU A 202 13.24 -13.26 1.66
N ALA A 203 13.81 -12.16 1.15
CA ALA A 203 14.41 -12.12 -0.17
C ALA A 203 15.55 -13.13 -0.28
N ASP A 204 16.44 -13.18 0.71
CA ASP A 204 17.57 -14.13 0.78
C ASP A 204 17.08 -15.57 0.89
N THR A 205 16.05 -15.83 1.71
CA THR A 205 15.44 -17.16 1.82
C THR A 205 14.83 -17.60 0.48
N CYS A 206 14.13 -16.71 -0.21
CA CYS A 206 13.56 -17.01 -1.53
C CYS A 206 14.67 -17.24 -2.57
N MET A 207 15.71 -16.39 -2.55
CA MET A 207 16.85 -16.46 -3.45
C MET A 207 17.61 -17.78 -3.29
N SER A 208 17.95 -18.17 -2.06
CA SER A 208 18.64 -19.42 -1.76
C SER A 208 17.83 -20.63 -2.25
N LYS A 209 16.51 -20.66 -1.99
CA LYS A 209 15.66 -21.76 -2.46
C LYS A 209 15.55 -21.81 -3.99
N LEU A 210 15.44 -20.66 -4.65
CA LEU A 210 15.40 -20.59 -6.12
C LEU A 210 16.73 -21.02 -6.74
N SER A 211 17.86 -20.54 -6.22
CA SER A 211 19.18 -20.86 -6.76
C SER A 211 19.54 -22.32 -6.56
N THR A 212 19.33 -22.88 -5.36
CA THR A 212 19.55 -24.31 -5.10
C THR A 212 18.66 -25.17 -6.00
N ALA A 213 17.37 -24.85 -6.13
CA ALA A 213 16.48 -25.62 -6.99
C ALA A 213 16.85 -25.52 -8.48
N ALA A 214 17.36 -24.37 -8.94
CA ALA A 214 17.85 -24.19 -10.30
C ALA A 214 19.11 -25.00 -10.57
N ILE A 215 20.10 -24.91 -9.68
CA ILE A 215 21.37 -25.63 -9.78
C ILE A 215 21.10 -27.15 -9.79
N ASP A 216 20.28 -27.64 -8.87
CA ASP A 216 19.89 -29.06 -8.81
C ASP A 216 19.19 -29.51 -10.10
N ALA A 217 18.31 -28.68 -10.66
CA ALA A 217 17.61 -29.00 -11.90
C ALA A 217 18.56 -29.04 -13.11
N ILE A 218 19.50 -28.10 -13.20
CA ILE A 218 20.49 -28.04 -14.29
C ILE A 218 21.47 -29.21 -14.19
N GLN A 219 22.05 -29.45 -13.01
CA GLN A 219 22.99 -30.55 -12.80
C GLN A 219 22.37 -31.90 -13.13
N ARG A 220 21.12 -32.14 -12.69
CA ARG A 220 20.41 -33.39 -13.02
C ARG A 220 20.15 -33.52 -14.51
N SER A 221 19.72 -32.45 -15.18
CA SER A 221 19.54 -32.47 -16.64
C SER A 221 20.82 -32.81 -17.37
N ASN A 222 21.96 -32.26 -16.91
CA ASN A 222 23.27 -32.56 -17.47
C ASN A 222 23.65 -34.04 -17.25
N THR A 223 23.37 -34.61 -16.07
CA THR A 223 23.61 -36.04 -15.83
C THR A 223 22.71 -36.96 -16.66
N GLU A 224 21.52 -36.51 -17.04
CA GLU A 224 20.58 -37.23 -17.89
C GLU A 224 20.87 -37.04 -19.40
N GLY A 225 21.89 -36.26 -19.76
CA GLY A 225 22.24 -35.96 -21.16
C GLY A 225 21.18 -35.10 -21.87
N HIS A 226 20.36 -34.36 -21.12
CA HIS A 226 19.34 -33.47 -21.66
C HIS A 226 19.87 -32.04 -21.76
N CYS A 227 19.81 -31.45 -22.95
CA CYS A 227 20.17 -30.05 -23.17
C CYS A 227 19.17 -29.09 -22.48
N LEU A 228 19.66 -27.91 -22.07
CA LEU A 228 18.84 -26.86 -21.44
C LEU A 228 17.63 -26.48 -22.29
N HIS A 229 17.79 -26.47 -23.61
CA HIS A 229 16.72 -26.19 -24.56
C HIS A 229 15.48 -27.08 -24.32
N ARG A 230 15.70 -28.37 -24.07
CA ARG A 230 14.62 -29.33 -23.80
C ARG A 230 13.88 -29.03 -22.49
N LEU A 231 14.56 -28.46 -21.50
CA LEU A 231 13.93 -28.02 -20.24
C LEU A 231 13.02 -26.80 -20.45
N LEU A 232 13.41 -25.88 -21.33
CA LEU A 232 12.66 -24.65 -21.61
C LEU A 232 11.48 -24.89 -22.56
N GLU A 233 11.67 -25.74 -23.57
CA GLU A 233 10.68 -26.00 -24.61
C GLU A 233 9.54 -26.93 -24.21
N THR A 234 9.73 -27.79 -23.19
CA THR A 234 8.69 -28.77 -22.83
C THR A 234 7.38 -28.00 -22.55
N PRO A 235 6.34 -28.14 -23.39
CA PRO A 235 5.06 -27.49 -23.15
C PRO A 235 4.53 -27.97 -21.80
N GLN A 236 3.90 -27.08 -21.02
CA GLN A 236 3.08 -27.51 -19.90
C GLN A 236 1.87 -28.24 -20.49
N ALA A 237 2.05 -29.49 -20.91
CA ALA A 237 0.93 -30.38 -21.16
C ALA A 237 0.17 -30.51 -19.84
N ASP A 238 -1.12 -30.21 -19.87
CA ASP A 238 -1.99 -29.96 -18.73
C ASP A 238 -1.64 -30.84 -17.52
N ALA A 239 -1.16 -30.21 -16.45
CA ALA A 239 -0.58 -30.81 -15.26
C ALA A 239 -1.58 -31.58 -14.37
N SER A 240 -2.70 -32.03 -14.94
CA SER A 240 -3.83 -32.63 -14.24
C SER A 240 -3.60 -34.09 -13.85
N SER A 241 -2.60 -34.79 -14.38
CA SER A 241 -2.54 -36.26 -14.30
C SER A 241 -1.21 -36.91 -13.92
N MET A 242 -0.14 -36.17 -13.62
CA MET A 242 1.17 -36.76 -13.28
C MET A 242 1.68 -36.27 -11.92
N SER A 243 1.36 -37.03 -10.87
CA SER A 243 1.78 -36.85 -9.46
C SER A 243 3.28 -37.19 -9.24
N GLY A 244 4.18 -36.63 -10.05
CA GLY A 244 5.60 -36.97 -10.02
C GLY A 244 6.53 -35.75 -9.87
N SER A 245 7.42 -35.81 -8.87
CA SER A 245 8.52 -34.88 -8.54
C SER A 245 9.31 -34.26 -9.72
N SER A 246 9.27 -34.85 -10.91
CA SER A 246 9.92 -34.34 -12.12
C SER A 246 9.23 -33.10 -12.73
N ALA A 247 7.90 -33.01 -12.68
CA ALA A 247 7.16 -31.87 -13.25
C ALA A 247 7.42 -30.55 -12.51
N SER A 248 7.66 -30.64 -11.20
CA SER A 248 8.02 -29.49 -10.36
C SER A 248 9.36 -28.87 -10.81
N ARG A 249 10.34 -29.70 -11.20
CA ARG A 249 11.70 -29.24 -11.54
C ARG A 249 11.79 -28.45 -12.84
N LYS A 250 11.15 -28.92 -13.92
CA LYS A 250 11.10 -28.19 -15.20
C LYS A 250 10.44 -26.81 -15.04
N THR A 251 9.46 -26.74 -14.14
CA THR A 251 8.75 -25.50 -13.81
C THR A 251 9.67 -24.48 -13.12
N VAL A 252 10.69 -24.92 -12.37
CA VAL A 252 11.65 -24.04 -11.69
C VAL A 252 12.50 -23.25 -12.68
N VAL A 253 13.23 -23.94 -13.55
CA VAL A 253 14.16 -23.30 -14.50
C VAL A 253 13.41 -22.33 -15.41
N LYS A 254 12.26 -22.77 -15.97
CA LYS A 254 11.43 -21.91 -16.82
C LYS A 254 10.91 -20.67 -16.10
N ALA A 255 10.45 -20.80 -14.85
CA ALA A 255 9.98 -19.67 -14.07
C ALA A 255 11.10 -18.66 -13.75
N ILE A 256 12.31 -19.14 -13.45
CA ILE A 256 13.48 -18.29 -13.20
C ILE A 256 13.88 -17.56 -14.48
N PHE A 257 13.97 -18.26 -15.61
CA PHE A 257 14.29 -17.64 -16.89
C PHE A 257 13.23 -16.59 -17.27
N TYR A 258 11.95 -16.93 -17.16
CA TYR A 258 10.87 -15.98 -17.41
C TYR A 258 10.97 -14.75 -16.50
N TYR A 259 11.27 -14.94 -15.21
CA TYR A 259 11.47 -13.84 -14.26
C TYR A 259 12.67 -12.96 -14.66
N VAL A 260 13.82 -13.58 -14.94
CA VAL A 260 15.07 -12.91 -15.34
C VAL A 260 14.88 -12.06 -16.60
N PHE A 261 14.16 -12.57 -17.60
CA PHE A 261 13.94 -11.87 -18.86
C PHE A 261 12.78 -10.86 -18.81
N SER A 262 11.79 -11.05 -17.94
CA SER A 262 10.63 -10.15 -17.85
C SER A 262 10.86 -8.97 -16.91
N ASP A 263 11.66 -9.16 -15.86
CA ASP A 263 11.84 -8.14 -14.82
C ASP A 263 13.14 -7.36 -15.00
N LYS A 264 13.01 -6.02 -15.04
CA LYS A 264 14.13 -5.08 -15.12
C LYS A 264 15.00 -5.08 -13.86
N LYS A 265 14.49 -5.55 -12.72
CA LYS A 265 15.18 -5.54 -11.42
C LYS A 265 15.55 -6.94 -10.93
N THR A 266 15.91 -7.83 -11.85
CA THR A 266 16.32 -9.18 -11.48
C THR A 266 17.66 -9.15 -10.70
N PRO A 267 17.78 -9.90 -9.59
CA PRO A 267 19.05 -10.04 -8.87
C PRO A 267 20.16 -10.63 -9.73
N LEU A 268 21.37 -10.08 -9.60
CA LEU A 268 22.55 -10.47 -10.39
C LEU A 268 22.85 -11.98 -10.30
N LEU A 269 22.57 -12.62 -9.17
CA LEU A 269 22.80 -14.05 -9.00
C LEU A 269 21.94 -14.89 -9.94
N LEU A 270 20.64 -14.58 -10.07
CA LEU A 270 19.75 -15.30 -10.99
C LEU A 270 20.10 -15.01 -12.45
N GLN A 271 20.53 -13.79 -12.75
CA GLN A 271 21.02 -13.43 -14.08
C GLN A 271 22.27 -14.25 -14.45
N ARG A 272 23.26 -14.33 -13.56
CA ARG A 272 24.46 -15.15 -13.76
C ARG A 272 24.12 -16.61 -13.95
N LEU A 273 23.26 -17.18 -13.09
CA LEU A 273 22.81 -18.56 -13.23
C LEU A 273 22.13 -18.82 -14.58
N ALA A 274 21.29 -17.90 -15.06
CA ALA A 274 20.66 -18.03 -16.37
C ALA A 274 21.69 -17.95 -17.51
N VAL A 275 22.64 -17.02 -17.43
CA VAL A 275 23.71 -16.85 -18.44
C VAL A 275 24.65 -18.06 -18.46
N ASP A 276 25.09 -18.54 -17.30
CA ASP A 276 25.98 -19.70 -17.19
C ASP A 276 25.29 -20.98 -17.67
N ALA A 277 23.99 -21.13 -17.38
CA ALA A 277 23.19 -22.22 -17.90
C ALA A 277 23.10 -22.19 -19.44
N ILE A 278 22.91 -21.00 -20.03
CA ILE A 278 22.87 -20.83 -21.50
C ILE A 278 24.25 -21.07 -22.13
N ALA A 279 25.32 -20.62 -21.49
CA ALA A 279 26.68 -20.77 -22.00
C ALA A 279 27.18 -22.24 -21.94
N SER A 280 26.64 -23.04 -21.03
CA SER A 280 27.00 -24.46 -20.84
C SER A 280 26.12 -25.44 -21.63
N SER A 281 25.07 -24.97 -22.30
CA SER A 281 24.14 -25.78 -23.09
C SER A 281 24.47 -25.83 -24.56
#